data_AF-A0A4Q2QRW5-F1
#
_entry.id   AF-A0A4Q2QRW5-F1
#
_cell.length_a   1.000
_cell.length_b   1.000
_cell.length_c   1.000
_cell.angle_alpha   90.00
_cell.angle_beta   90.00
_cell.angle_gamma   90.00
#
_symmetry.space_group_name_H-M   'P 1'
#
loop_
_entity.id
_entity.type
_entity.pdbx_description
1 polymer ?
#
loop_
_entity_poly.entity_id
_entity_poly.type
_entity_poly.pdbx_seq_one_letter_code
_entity_poly.pdbx_strand_id
1 'polypeptide(L)'
;ARYPGVRHRPDGIITLDSGAIVAVETERSMKTRARYINIINSHLAASDAGRWHYAMYVMPDDKTKTSLIRLFDSIKTVMRNNVPVPFDAKNREMFLFRTIDELEQAAASGGQ
;
A
#
# COMPACT_ATOMS: atom_id res chain seq x y z
N ALA A 1 13.91 -2.29 -16.18
CA ALA A 1 13.43 -2.02 -14.81
C ALA A 1 13.01 -3.33 -14.15
N ARG A 2 13.19 -3.51 -12.82
CA ARG A 2 12.90 -4.76 -12.09
C ARG A 2 11.42 -5.22 -12.19
N TYR A 3 10.50 -4.33 -12.56
CA TYR A 3 9.08 -4.62 -12.80
C TYR A 3 8.57 -3.92 -14.08
N PRO A 4 8.74 -4.52 -15.26
CA PRO A 4 8.20 -3.97 -16.51
C PRO A 4 6.66 -3.87 -16.44
N GLY A 5 6.10 -2.74 -16.88
CA GLY A 5 4.65 -2.51 -16.93
C GLY A 5 4.01 -1.96 -15.66
N VAL A 6 4.74 -1.88 -14.54
CA VAL A 6 4.26 -1.23 -13.32
C VAL A 6 4.55 0.27 -13.41
N ARG A 7 3.50 1.11 -13.37
CA ARG A 7 3.61 2.56 -13.52
C ARG A 7 4.21 3.26 -12.29
N HIS A 8 3.92 2.77 -11.10
CA HIS A 8 4.51 3.22 -9.84
C HIS A 8 5.44 2.15 -9.27
N ARG A 9 6.72 2.47 -9.11
CA ARG A 9 7.69 1.58 -8.49
C ARG A 9 7.61 1.76 -6.96
N PRO A 10 7.40 0.69 -6.19
CA PRO A 10 7.45 0.77 -4.73
C PRO A 10 8.87 1.01 -4.23
N ASP A 11 8.99 1.57 -3.04
CA ASP A 11 10.28 1.85 -2.39
C ASP A 11 11.02 0.55 -2.07
N GLY A 12 10.29 -0.49 -1.67
CA GLY A 12 10.82 -1.80 -1.36
C GLY A 12 9.86 -2.93 -1.73
N ILE A 13 10.39 -4.15 -1.76
CA ILE A 13 9.62 -5.39 -1.89
C ILE A 13 10.14 -6.37 -0.84
N ILE A 14 9.21 -6.99 -0.11
CA ILE A 14 9.48 -8.07 0.83
C ILE A 14 8.78 -9.32 0.31
N THR A 15 9.46 -10.46 0.34
CA THR A 15 8.85 -11.77 0.11
C THR A 15 8.81 -12.47 1.47
N LEU A 16 7.61 -12.80 1.95
CA LEU A 16 7.41 -13.53 3.19
C LEU A 16 7.71 -15.02 2.97
N ASP A 17 7.99 -15.75 4.05
CA ASP A 17 8.25 -17.20 4.00
C ASP A 17 7.07 -18.00 3.42
N SER A 18 5.85 -17.46 3.52
CA SER A 18 4.65 -17.99 2.88
C SER A 18 4.64 -17.85 1.35
N GLY A 19 5.62 -17.16 0.77
CA GLY A 19 5.67 -16.78 -0.65
C GLY A 19 4.86 -15.53 -0.98
N ALA A 20 4.10 -14.96 -0.03
CA ALA A 20 3.39 -13.71 -0.23
C ALA A 20 4.37 -12.55 -0.42
N ILE A 21 4.10 -11.71 -1.42
CA ILE A 21 4.92 -10.56 -1.78
C ILE A 21 4.23 -9.27 -1.30
N VAL A 22 4.98 -8.43 -0.58
CA VAL A 22 4.54 -7.15 -0.04
C VAL A 22 5.34 -6.03 -0.69
N ALA A 23 4.65 -5.08 -1.32
CA ALA A 23 5.23 -3.80 -1.72
C ALA A 23 5.29 -2.85 -0.54
N VAL A 24 6.40 -2.15 -0.37
CA VAL A 24 6.60 -1.19 0.73
C VAL A 24 6.61 0.23 0.18
N GLU A 25 5.80 1.10 0.78
CA GLU A 25 5.72 2.53 0.51
C GLU A 25 6.11 3.28 1.79
N THR A 26 7.20 4.04 1.75
CA THR A 26 7.69 4.83 2.90
C THR A 26 7.21 6.26 2.78
N GLU A 27 6.30 6.66 3.66
CA GLU A 27 5.63 7.96 3.59
C GLU A 27 6.19 8.92 4.64
N ARG A 28 7.22 9.68 4.25
CA ARG A 28 7.79 10.75 5.08
C ARG A 28 6.91 12.00 5.16
N SER A 29 6.08 12.23 4.14
CA SER A 29 5.18 13.38 4.07
C SER A 29 3.96 13.06 3.23
N MET A 30 2.83 13.71 3.53
CA MET A 30 1.58 13.48 2.80
C MET A 30 1.68 13.96 1.35
N LYS A 31 1.35 13.06 0.42
CA LYS A 31 1.18 13.39 -1.00
C LYS A 31 -0.19 14.00 -1.26
N THR A 32 -0.38 14.58 -2.44
CA THR A 32 -1.70 15.06 -2.87
C THR A 32 -2.68 13.89 -3.08
N ARG A 33 -3.98 14.15 -2.94
CA ARG A 33 -5.03 13.16 -3.20
C ARG A 33 -4.92 12.54 -4.60
N ALA A 34 -4.69 13.35 -5.62
CA ALA A 34 -4.53 12.88 -7.00
C ALA A 34 -3.32 11.93 -7.15
N ARG A 35 -2.23 12.21 -6.43
CA ARG A 35 -1.06 11.34 -6.43
C ARG A 35 -1.35 10.00 -5.77
N TYR A 36 -2.04 9.98 -4.63
CA TYR A 36 -2.45 8.72 -4.00
C TYR A 36 -3.37 7.89 -4.88
N ILE A 37 -4.36 8.49 -5.54
CA ILE A 37 -5.22 7.76 -6.49
C ILE A 37 -4.40 7.08 -7.60
N ASN A 38 -3.40 7.79 -8.15
CA ASN A 38 -2.52 7.20 -9.18
C ASN A 38 -1.69 6.03 -8.65
N ILE A 39 -1.16 6.14 -7.43
CA ILE A 39 -0.38 5.08 -6.78
C ILE A 39 -1.28 3.87 -6.47
N ILE A 40 -2.45 4.10 -5.87
CA ILE A 40 -3.46 3.07 -5.57
C ILE A 40 -3.82 2.28 -6.83
N ASN A 41 -4.16 2.98 -7.92
CA ASN A 41 -4.48 2.34 -9.20
C ASN A 41 -3.32 1.48 -9.72
N SER A 42 -2.08 1.95 -9.56
CA SER A 42 -0.91 1.18 -9.95
C SER A 42 -0.69 -0.07 -9.09
N HIS A 43 -0.93 -0.01 -7.78
CA HIS A 43 -0.83 -1.20 -6.92
C HIS A 43 -1.93 -2.21 -7.20
N LEU A 44 -3.17 -1.76 -7.43
CA LEU A 44 -4.28 -2.63 -7.81
C LEU A 44 -3.97 -3.39 -9.10
N ALA A 45 -3.50 -2.68 -10.14
CA ALA A 45 -3.12 -3.31 -11.41
C ALA A 45 -1.94 -4.28 -11.27
N ALA A 46 -0.96 -3.96 -10.41
CA ALA A 46 0.17 -4.84 -10.15
C ALA A 46 -0.25 -6.09 -9.35
N SER A 47 -1.22 -5.96 -8.43
CA SER A 47 -1.82 -7.08 -7.71
C SER A 47 -2.61 -7.99 -8.64
N ASP A 48 -3.42 -7.42 -9.55
CA ASP A 48 -4.09 -8.17 -10.62
C ASP A 48 -3.11 -8.97 -11.50
N ALA A 49 -1.91 -8.43 -11.71
CA ALA A 49 -0.85 -9.08 -12.47
C ALA A 49 0.05 -10.02 -11.62
N GLY A 50 -0.32 -10.30 -10.37
CA GLY A 50 0.42 -11.20 -9.47
C GLY A 50 1.81 -10.70 -9.05
N ARG A 51 2.07 -9.39 -9.14
CA ARG A 51 3.38 -8.81 -8.79
C ARG A 51 3.59 -8.70 -7.29
N TRP A 52 2.53 -8.36 -6.56
CA TRP A 52 2.48 -8.37 -5.10
C TRP A 52 1.05 -8.54 -4.62
N HIS A 53 0.91 -9.10 -3.43
CA HIS A 53 -0.38 -9.39 -2.81
C HIS A 53 -0.85 -8.21 -1.97
N TYR A 54 0.10 -7.53 -1.31
CA TYR A 54 -0.17 -6.39 -0.42
C TYR A 54 0.71 -5.20 -0.75
N ALA A 55 0.24 -4.00 -0.41
CA ALA A 55 1.02 -2.77 -0.37
C ALA A 55 0.97 -2.22 1.06
N MET A 56 2.12 -2.16 1.74
CA MET A 56 2.27 -1.65 3.10
C MET A 56 2.82 -0.23 3.08
N TYR A 57 2.00 0.71 3.55
CA TYR A 57 2.40 2.07 3.85
C TYR A 57 3.00 2.13 5.24
N VAL A 58 4.26 2.55 5.32
CA VAL A 58 5.00 2.75 6.56
C VAL A 58 5.12 4.25 6.82
N MET A 59 4.60 4.66 7.98
CA MET A 59 4.48 6.05 8.40
C MET A 59 5.39 6.33 9.60
N PRO A 60 5.88 7.57 9.80
CA PRO A 60 6.69 7.91 10.96
C PRO A 60 5.91 7.84 12.28
N ASP A 61 4.60 8.15 12.26
CA ASP A 61 3.80 8.27 13.49
C ASP A 61 2.31 8.00 13.25
N ASP A 62 1.54 7.89 14.34
CA ASP A 62 0.10 7.63 14.28
C ASP A 62 -0.70 8.78 13.67
N LYS A 63 -0.21 10.01 13.78
CA LYS A 63 -0.88 11.20 13.24
C LYS A 63 -0.90 11.14 11.72
N THR A 64 0.24 10.84 11.11
CA THR A 64 0.39 10.69 9.67
C THR A 64 -0.33 9.44 9.16
N LYS A 65 -0.26 8.31 9.88
CA LYS A 65 -1.03 7.10 9.58
C LYS A 65 -2.54 7.37 9.54
N THR A 66 -3.09 7.99 10.59
CA THR A 66 -4.52 8.33 10.67
C THR A 66 -4.94 9.28 9.55
N SER A 67 -4.09 10.24 9.19
CA SER A 67 -4.37 11.18 8.11
C SER A 67 -4.42 10.48 6.74
N LEU A 68 -3.53 9.50 6.51
CA LEU A 68 -3.52 8.72 5.29
C LEU A 68 -4.73 7.80 5.18
N ILE A 69 -5.10 7.12 6.28
CA ILE A 69 -6.30 6.28 6.34
C ILE A 69 -7.54 7.11 6.00
N ARG A 70 -7.70 8.30 6.61
CA ARG A 70 -8.81 9.21 6.28
C ARG A 70 -8.82 9.63 4.81
N LEU A 71 -7.65 9.84 4.21
CA LEU A 71 -7.55 10.16 2.78
C LEU A 71 -8.02 8.97 1.94
N PHE A 72 -7.57 7.76 2.24
CA PHE A 72 -8.03 6.53 1.59
C PHE A 72 -9.55 6.35 1.75
N ASP A 73 -10.08 6.59 2.95
CA ASP A 73 -11.51 6.51 3.24
C ASP A 73 -12.33 7.48 2.41
N SER A 74 -11.81 8.68 2.18
CA SER A 74 -12.47 9.69 1.37
C SER A 74 -12.51 9.37 -0.13
N ILE A 75 -11.72 8.40 -0.61
CA ILE A 75 -11.70 7.97 -2.02
C ILE A 75 -12.84 6.97 -2.25
N LYS A 76 -13.77 7.34 -3.13
CA LYS A 76 -14.96 6.53 -3.45
C LYS A 76 -14.75 5.57 -4.63
N THR A 77 -13.89 5.94 -5.57
CA THR A 77 -13.73 5.25 -6.85
C THR A 77 -12.25 5.19 -7.21
N VAL A 78 -11.83 4.05 -7.76
CA VAL A 78 -10.49 3.78 -8.30
C VAL A 78 -10.64 3.18 -9.70
N MET A 79 -9.55 3.11 -10.46
CA MET A 79 -9.55 2.52 -11.81
C MET A 79 -8.96 1.11 -11.75
N ARG A 80 -9.70 0.12 -12.26
CA ARG A 80 -9.18 -1.24 -12.55
C ARG A 80 -9.39 -1.54 -14.01
N ASN A 81 -8.34 -1.94 -14.73
CA ASN A 81 -8.39 -2.22 -16.18
C ASN A 81 -9.09 -1.11 -16.99
N ASN A 82 -8.80 0.16 -16.66
CA ASN A 82 -9.42 1.36 -17.24
C ASN A 82 -10.93 1.52 -16.99
N VAL A 83 -11.51 0.76 -16.07
CA VAL A 83 -12.91 0.89 -15.64
C VAL A 83 -12.96 1.47 -14.23
N PRO A 84 -13.76 2.53 -13.97
CA PRO A 84 -14.01 3.03 -12.63
C PRO A 84 -14.78 1.98 -11.81
N VAL A 85 -14.26 1.63 -10.64
CA VAL A 85 -14.89 0.70 -9.69
C VAL A 85 -14.94 1.31 -8.29
N PRO A 86 -15.92 0.93 -7.44
CA PRO A 86 -15.96 1.38 -6.05
C PRO A 86 -14.67 1.01 -5.31
N PHE A 87 -14.10 1.97 -4.56
CA PHE A 87 -12.98 1.68 -3.67
C PHE A 87 -13.51 1.23 -2.30
N ASP A 88 -14.09 0.04 -2.28
CA ASP A 88 -14.74 -0.59 -1.13
C ASP A 88 -13.79 -1.49 -0.33
N ALA A 89 -14.31 -2.21 0.67
CA ALA A 89 -13.53 -3.08 1.55
C ALA A 89 -12.67 -4.10 0.76
N LYS A 90 -13.23 -4.72 -0.28
CA LYS A 90 -12.52 -5.69 -1.12
C LYS A 90 -11.34 -5.06 -1.86
N ASN A 91 -11.52 -3.86 -2.41
CA ASN A 91 -10.43 -3.17 -3.09
C ASN A 91 -9.42 -2.52 -2.13
N ARG A 92 -9.78 -2.38 -0.84
CA ARG A 92 -8.93 -1.80 0.20
C ARG A 92 -8.10 -2.81 0.98
N GLU A 93 -8.52 -4.08 1.04
CA GLU A 93 -7.89 -5.10 1.89
C GLU A 93 -6.40 -5.32 1.61
N MET A 94 -5.96 -5.06 0.38
CA MET A 94 -4.54 -5.19 0.00
C MET A 94 -3.65 -4.08 0.59
N PHE A 95 -4.23 -2.97 1.08
CA PHE A 95 -3.49 -1.83 1.61
C PHE A 95 -3.36 -1.93 3.12
N LEU A 96 -2.12 -2.08 3.58
CA LEU A 96 -1.77 -2.17 4.99
C LEU A 96 -1.15 -0.84 5.44
N PHE A 97 -1.47 -0.41 6.65
CA PHE A 97 -0.91 0.82 7.24
C PHE A 97 -0.23 0.48 8.55
N ARG A 98 1.03 0.88 8.70
CA ARG A 98 1.83 0.68 9.91
C ARG A 98 2.64 1.93 10.23
N THR A 99 2.89 2.17 11.51
CA THR A 99 3.98 3.07 11.93
C THR A 99 5.29 2.30 12.07
N ILE A 100 6.41 3.02 12.12
CA ILE A 100 7.71 2.42 12.45
C ILE A 100 7.64 1.76 13.83
N ASP A 101 7.10 2.45 14.85
CA ASP A 101 6.94 1.92 16.21
C ASP A 101 6.14 0.62 16.25
N GLU A 102 5.04 0.51 15.48
CA GLU A 102 4.24 -0.72 15.38
C GLU A 102 5.05 -1.89 14.80
N LEU A 103 5.93 -1.61 13.84
CA LEU A 103 6.79 -2.63 13.25
C LEU A 103 7.91 -3.06 14.21
N GLU A 104 8.51 -2.12 14.95
CA GLU A 104 9.54 -2.43 15.95
C GLU A 104 8.97 -3.25 17.12
N GLN A 105 7.78 -2.91 17.61
CA GLN A 105 7.09 -3.67 18.65
C GLN A 105 6.70 -5.08 18.18
N ALA A 106 6.26 -5.22 16.92
CA ALA A 106 5.97 -6.52 16.34
C ALA A 106 7.22 -7.40 16.21
N ALA A 107 8.36 -6.81 15.81
CA ALA A 107 9.64 -7.53 15.75
C ALA A 107 10.12 -7.99 17.14
N ALA A 108 9.91 -7.17 18.17
CA ALA A 108 10.28 -7.50 19.55
C ALA A 108 9.42 -8.62 20.17
N SER A 109 8.17 -8.79 19.71
CA SER A 109 7.23 -9.79 20.23
C SER A 109 7.25 -11.14 19.47
N GLY A 110 7.83 -11.19 18.27
CA GLY A 110 7.97 -12.40 17.45
C GLY A 110 9.24 -13.24 17.69
N GLY A 111 10.02 -12.92 18.74
CA GLY A 111 11.29 -13.59 19.08
C GLY A 111 11.19 -14.71 20.12
N GLN A 112 10.02 -15.35 20.29
CA GLN A 112 9.83 -16.55 21.13
C GLN A 112 9.38 -17.74 20.32
#